data_AF-A0A1C6ASC2-F1
#
_entry.id   AF-A0A1C6ASC2-F1
#
_cell.length_a   1.000
_cell.length_b   1.000
_cell.length_c   1.000
_cell.angle_alpha   90.00
_cell.angle_beta   90.00
_cell.angle_gamma   90.00
#
_symmetry.space_group_name_H-M   'P 1'
#
loop_
_entity.id
_entity.type
_entity.pdbx_description
1 polymer ?
#
loop_
_entity_poly.entity_id
_entity_poly.type
_entity_poly.pdbx_seq_one_letter_code
_entity_poly.pdbx_strand_id
1 'polypeptide(L)'
;MISVTMLASSIARRLPQIPLEQCKSLLAEFRDQVRAYGLGERLWQCHAGEFAMMTGDLTALEEHLERFRAAERDDVSDCAVCETGAMAEYLLALGRRTEAVALVEDLLQKKEFCEEQPWKFLSILTDDALDRNDLQEAERFSAAMVIQPIKTAADLRRVGTLLRMKGSSGDWKDGLKLLKKSLPLSGPQRAAHRGQSPPCSRLHRLPRKRPL
;
A
#
# COMPACT_ATOMS: atom_id res chain seq x y z
N MET A 1 -9.91 12.76 -17.44
CA MET A 1 -10.82 12.99 -16.30
C MET A 1 -10.58 11.85 -15.32
N ILE A 2 -9.58 12.01 -14.44
CA ILE A 2 -8.94 10.94 -13.63
C ILE A 2 -9.59 10.85 -12.22
N SER A 3 -10.83 11.34 -12.04
CA SER A 3 -11.27 11.80 -10.72
C SER A 3 -12.13 10.85 -9.88
N VAL A 4 -12.45 9.63 -10.32
CA VAL A 4 -13.34 8.72 -9.56
C VAL A 4 -12.69 7.37 -9.25
N THR A 5 -11.87 6.82 -10.16
CA THR A 5 -11.26 5.49 -10.03
C THR A 5 -10.26 5.36 -8.89
N MET A 6 -9.45 6.39 -8.60
CA MET A 6 -8.52 6.37 -7.44
C MET A 6 -9.21 6.51 -6.08
N LEU A 7 -10.49 6.91 -6.05
CA LEU A 7 -11.17 7.21 -4.79
C LEU A 7 -11.84 5.98 -4.16
N ALA A 8 -12.36 5.01 -4.91
CA ALA A 8 -13.23 3.97 -4.35
C ALA A 8 -12.57 3.08 -3.26
N SER A 9 -11.38 2.55 -3.51
CA SER A 9 -10.60 1.71 -2.57
C SER A 9 -9.89 2.53 -1.48
N SER A 10 -9.34 3.69 -1.87
CA SER A 10 -8.69 4.64 -0.97
C SER A 10 -9.66 5.25 0.06
N ILE A 11 -10.93 5.43 -0.31
CA ILE A 11 -12.00 5.94 0.56
C ILE A 11 -12.25 5.00 1.74
N ALA A 12 -12.45 3.69 1.53
CA ALA A 12 -12.77 2.78 2.62
C ALA A 12 -11.68 2.77 3.71
N ARG A 13 -10.41 2.96 3.31
CA ARG A 13 -9.26 2.96 4.21
C ARG A 13 -9.01 4.31 4.89
N ARG A 14 -9.28 5.41 4.18
CA ARG A 14 -8.94 6.77 4.66
C ARG A 14 -10.14 7.50 5.26
N LEU A 15 -11.35 7.04 5.00
CA LEU A 15 -12.61 7.68 5.40
C LEU A 15 -13.58 6.63 5.96
N PRO A 16 -13.32 6.07 7.17
CA PRO A 16 -14.21 5.09 7.81
C PRO A 16 -15.63 5.63 8.08
N GLN A 17 -15.82 6.95 7.98
CA GLN A 17 -17.13 7.60 8.03
C GLN A 17 -18.00 7.37 6.78
N ILE A 18 -17.44 6.87 5.68
CA ILE A 18 -18.21 6.56 4.47
C ILE A 18 -18.85 5.17 4.64
N PRO A 19 -20.18 5.05 4.50
CA PRO A 19 -20.86 3.76 4.63
C PRO A 19 -20.32 2.73 3.65
N LEU A 20 -20.20 1.48 4.09
CA LEU A 20 -19.67 0.39 3.28
C LEU A 20 -20.40 0.23 1.94
N GLU A 21 -21.73 0.39 1.93
CA GLU A 21 -22.53 0.32 0.70
C GLU A 21 -22.16 1.42 -0.30
N GLN A 22 -21.81 2.62 0.17
CA GLN A 22 -21.34 3.68 -0.71
C GLN A 22 -19.97 3.34 -1.31
N CYS A 23 -19.07 2.72 -0.55
CA CYS A 23 -17.79 2.23 -1.08
C CYS A 23 -18.00 1.16 -2.16
N LYS A 24 -18.94 0.23 -1.95
CA LYS A 24 -19.29 -0.79 -2.94
C LYS A 24 -19.83 -0.18 -4.24
N SER A 25 -20.71 0.82 -4.15
CA SER A 25 -21.23 1.52 -5.33
C SER A 25 -20.11 2.21 -6.12
N LEU A 26 -19.19 2.91 -5.45
CA LEU A 26 -18.06 3.55 -6.11
C LEU A 26 -17.11 2.52 -6.76
N LEU A 27 -16.94 1.36 -6.14
CA LEU A 27 -16.16 0.27 -6.69
C LEU A 27 -16.83 -0.30 -7.95
N ALA A 28 -18.15 -0.47 -7.95
CA ALA A 28 -18.91 -0.87 -9.14
C ALA A 28 -18.80 0.16 -10.28
N GLU A 29 -18.90 1.45 -9.98
CA GLU A 29 -18.71 2.53 -10.95
C GLU A 29 -17.31 2.50 -11.59
N PHE A 30 -16.26 2.24 -10.79
CA PHE A 30 -14.90 2.06 -11.32
C PHE A 30 -14.85 0.89 -12.31
N ARG A 31 -15.44 -0.27 -11.96
CA ARG A 31 -15.49 -1.42 -12.87
C ARG A 31 -16.18 -1.10 -14.19
N ASP A 32 -17.27 -0.35 -14.16
CA ASP A 32 -18.01 0.03 -15.36
C ASP A 32 -17.20 0.99 -16.25
N GLN A 33 -16.41 1.88 -15.65
CA GLN A 33 -15.47 2.72 -16.39
C GLN A 33 -14.37 1.91 -17.07
N VAL A 34 -13.76 0.95 -16.36
CA VAL A 34 -12.73 0.07 -16.94
C VAL A 34 -13.28 -0.69 -18.15
N ARG A 35 -14.50 -1.21 -18.05
CA ARG A 35 -15.18 -1.87 -19.17
C ARG A 35 -15.48 -0.91 -20.33
N ALA A 36 -15.95 0.29 -20.04
CA ALA A 36 -16.31 1.27 -21.06
C ALA A 36 -15.09 1.79 -21.85
N TYR A 37 -13.94 1.95 -21.19
CA TYR A 37 -12.72 2.46 -21.81
C TYR A 37 -11.77 1.36 -22.32
N GLY A 38 -11.96 0.11 -21.88
CA GLY A 38 -11.06 -1.00 -22.24
C GLY A 38 -9.64 -0.83 -21.68
N LEU A 39 -9.49 -0.07 -20.59
CA LEU A 39 -8.23 0.31 -19.96
C LEU A 39 -8.38 0.27 -18.44
N GLY A 40 -7.35 -0.20 -17.73
CA GLY A 40 -7.28 -0.20 -16.27
C GLY A 40 -7.74 -1.48 -15.60
N GLU A 41 -7.80 -2.61 -16.32
CA GLU A 41 -8.17 -3.91 -15.73
C GLU A 41 -7.24 -4.28 -14.58
N ARG A 42 -5.93 -4.10 -14.76
CA ARG A 42 -4.93 -4.38 -13.74
C ARG A 42 -5.10 -3.51 -12.49
N LEU A 43 -5.31 -2.20 -12.68
CA LEU A 43 -5.57 -1.25 -11.60
C LEU A 43 -6.87 -1.61 -10.84
N TRP A 44 -7.91 -2.02 -11.57
CA TRP A 44 -9.16 -2.49 -11.00
C TRP A 44 -8.95 -3.72 -10.11
N GLN A 45 -8.27 -4.75 -10.62
CA GLN A 45 -8.03 -5.98 -9.85
C GLN A 45 -7.22 -5.71 -8.58
N CYS A 46 -6.22 -4.84 -8.65
CA CYS A 46 -5.47 -4.37 -7.47
C CYS A 46 -6.43 -3.74 -6.44
N HIS A 47 -7.17 -2.70 -6.80
CA HIS A 47 -8.04 -2.00 -5.84
C HIS A 47 -9.23 -2.81 -5.33
N ALA A 48 -9.81 -3.68 -6.16
CA ALA A 48 -10.87 -4.60 -5.74
C ALA A 48 -10.32 -5.66 -4.78
N GLY A 49 -9.09 -6.16 -5.01
CA GLY A 49 -8.37 -7.00 -4.06
C GLY A 49 -8.11 -6.30 -2.72
N GLU A 50 -7.63 -5.05 -2.74
CA GLU A 50 -7.46 -4.25 -1.51
C GLU A 50 -8.78 -4.12 -0.74
N PHE A 51 -9.89 -3.86 -1.44
CA PHE A 51 -11.21 -3.80 -0.82
C PHE A 51 -11.63 -5.13 -0.21
N ALA A 52 -11.49 -6.24 -0.94
CA ALA A 52 -11.80 -7.59 -0.45
C ALA A 52 -10.99 -7.95 0.80
N MET A 53 -9.68 -7.67 0.80
CA MET A 53 -8.80 -7.84 1.96
C MET A 53 -9.31 -7.03 3.16
N MET A 54 -9.68 -5.76 2.95
CA MET A 54 -10.16 -4.89 4.02
C MET A 54 -11.50 -5.33 4.60
N THR A 55 -12.39 -5.89 3.79
CA THR A 55 -13.69 -6.40 4.25
C THR A 55 -13.64 -7.84 4.75
N GLY A 56 -12.47 -8.49 4.70
CA GLY A 56 -12.29 -9.88 5.11
C GLY A 56 -12.86 -10.91 4.14
N ASP A 57 -13.16 -10.52 2.89
CA ASP A 57 -13.60 -11.45 1.86
C ASP A 57 -12.39 -12.12 1.19
N LEU A 58 -11.86 -13.14 1.86
CA LEU A 58 -10.66 -13.85 1.41
C LEU A 58 -10.87 -14.64 0.11
N THR A 59 -12.12 -15.03 -0.20
CA THR A 59 -12.42 -15.72 -1.46
C THR A 59 -12.32 -14.75 -2.63
N ALA A 60 -12.95 -13.57 -2.51
CA ALA A 60 -12.80 -12.52 -3.51
C ALA A 60 -11.35 -12.03 -3.63
N LEU A 61 -10.62 -11.96 -2.52
CA LEU A 61 -9.20 -11.59 -2.52
C LEU A 61 -8.35 -12.53 -3.36
N GLU A 62 -8.52 -13.86 -3.20
CA GLU A 62 -7.80 -14.86 -4.00
C GLU A 62 -8.11 -14.69 -5.49
N GLU A 63 -9.40 -14.53 -5.86
CA GLU A 63 -9.79 -14.30 -7.26
C GLU A 63 -9.17 -13.03 -7.84
N HIS A 64 -9.18 -11.93 -7.07
CA HIS A 64 -8.61 -10.66 -7.49
C HIS A 64 -7.09 -10.74 -7.61
N LEU A 65 -6.39 -11.45 -6.72
CA LEU A 65 -4.95 -11.66 -6.82
C LEU A 65 -4.58 -12.41 -8.12
N GLU A 66 -5.30 -13.48 -8.46
CA GLU A 66 -5.02 -14.25 -9.67
C GLU A 66 -5.31 -13.44 -10.93
N ARG A 67 -6.42 -12.70 -10.97
CA ARG A 67 -6.72 -11.79 -12.10
C ARG A 67 -5.74 -10.62 -12.17
N PHE A 68 -5.28 -10.10 -11.04
CA PHE A 68 -4.28 -9.05 -11.00
C PHE A 68 -2.94 -9.52 -11.58
N ARG A 69 -2.52 -10.75 -11.27
CA ARG A 69 -1.32 -11.36 -11.87
C ARG A 69 -1.47 -11.57 -13.38
N ALA A 70 -2.64 -11.99 -13.83
CA ALA A 70 -2.92 -12.26 -15.25
C ALA A 70 -3.13 -10.98 -16.10
N ALA A 71 -3.58 -9.88 -15.49
CA ALA A 71 -3.86 -8.64 -16.20
C ALA A 71 -2.58 -7.94 -16.67
N GLU A 72 -2.54 -7.58 -17.96
CA GLU A 72 -1.46 -6.82 -18.56
C GLU A 72 -1.34 -5.42 -17.94
N ARG A 73 -0.11 -4.89 -17.93
CA ARG A 73 0.16 -3.51 -17.52
C ARG A 73 -0.19 -2.56 -18.65
N ASP A 74 -0.72 -1.41 -18.28
CA ASP A 74 -1.16 -0.36 -19.18
C ASP A 74 -0.82 1.05 -18.63
N ASP A 75 -1.22 2.10 -19.36
CA ASP A 75 -0.90 3.49 -19.05
C ASP A 75 -1.49 4.01 -17.72
N VAL A 76 -2.42 3.26 -17.12
CA VAL A 76 -3.05 3.62 -15.83
C VAL A 76 -2.65 2.67 -14.70
N SER A 77 -1.75 1.72 -14.98
CA SER A 77 -1.23 0.80 -13.97
C SER A 77 -0.37 1.55 -12.96
N ASP A 78 -0.39 1.08 -11.72
CA ASP A 78 0.47 1.62 -10.68
C ASP A 78 1.95 1.29 -10.97
N CYS A 79 2.83 1.92 -10.18
CA CYS A 79 4.24 1.55 -10.16
C CYS A 79 4.40 0.04 -9.91
N ALA A 80 5.21 -0.65 -10.72
CA ALA A 80 5.43 -2.09 -10.60
C ALA A 80 5.85 -2.52 -9.18
N VAL A 81 6.67 -1.71 -8.51
CA VAL A 81 7.10 -1.97 -7.13
C VAL A 81 5.92 -1.84 -6.16
N CYS A 82 5.02 -0.85 -6.37
CA CYS A 82 3.80 -0.71 -5.58
C CYS A 82 2.85 -1.89 -5.79
N GLU A 83 2.68 -2.34 -7.03
CA GLU A 83 1.85 -3.49 -7.39
C GLU A 83 2.35 -4.79 -6.74
N THR A 84 3.65 -5.09 -6.85
CA THR A 84 4.26 -6.24 -6.16
C THR A 84 4.10 -6.12 -4.65
N GLY A 85 4.24 -4.91 -4.10
CA GLY A 85 3.96 -4.65 -2.69
C GLY A 85 2.51 -4.87 -2.27
N ALA A 86 1.54 -4.64 -3.16
CA ALA A 86 0.14 -4.96 -2.91
C ALA A 86 -0.10 -6.47 -2.96
N MET A 87 0.49 -7.17 -3.95
CA MET A 87 0.44 -8.64 -4.03
C MET A 87 1.00 -9.31 -2.77
N ALA A 88 2.12 -8.80 -2.22
CA ALA A 88 2.68 -9.30 -0.98
C ALA A 88 1.69 -9.15 0.21
N GLU A 89 0.96 -8.03 0.31
CA GLU A 89 -0.07 -7.88 1.34
C GLU A 89 -1.23 -8.86 1.16
N TYR A 90 -1.68 -9.07 -0.08
CA TYR A 90 -2.75 -10.03 -0.38
C TYR A 90 -2.35 -11.44 0.02
N LEU A 91 -1.13 -11.85 -0.35
CA LEU A 91 -0.57 -13.15 0.05
C LEU A 91 -0.50 -13.31 1.56
N LEU A 92 -0.10 -12.27 2.31
CA LEU A 92 -0.13 -12.31 3.78
C LEU A 92 -1.55 -12.49 4.33
N ALA A 93 -2.51 -11.73 3.81
CA ALA A 93 -3.91 -11.85 4.22
C ALA A 93 -4.52 -13.22 3.90
N LEU A 94 -4.03 -13.88 2.85
CA LEU A 94 -4.41 -15.24 2.45
C LEU A 94 -3.62 -16.34 3.20
N GLY A 95 -2.73 -15.97 4.14
CA GLY A 95 -1.90 -16.92 4.89
C GLY A 95 -0.72 -17.50 4.07
N ARG A 96 -0.48 -17.02 2.85
CA ARG A 96 0.60 -17.43 1.94
C ARG A 96 1.91 -16.70 2.24
N ARG A 97 2.32 -16.75 3.52
CA ARG A 97 3.47 -16.04 4.09
C ARG A 97 4.76 -16.20 3.29
N THR A 98 5.13 -17.44 2.98
CA THR A 98 6.41 -17.74 2.28
C THR A 98 6.49 -17.07 0.92
N GLU A 99 5.38 -17.02 0.17
CA GLU A 99 5.32 -16.35 -1.12
C GLU A 99 5.43 -14.82 -0.98
N ALA A 100 4.76 -14.25 0.03
CA ALA A 100 4.84 -12.82 0.30
C ALA A 100 6.27 -12.38 0.64
N VAL A 101 6.95 -13.13 1.52
CA VAL A 101 8.35 -12.86 1.91
C VAL A 101 9.27 -12.97 0.70
N ALA A 102 9.14 -14.03 -0.11
CA ALA A 102 9.97 -14.21 -1.29
C ALA A 102 9.86 -13.05 -2.29
N LEU A 103 8.63 -12.53 -2.52
CA LEU A 103 8.43 -11.36 -3.38
C LEU A 103 9.15 -10.12 -2.83
N VAL A 104 9.06 -9.87 -1.53
CA VAL A 104 9.65 -8.69 -0.90
C VAL A 104 11.18 -8.79 -0.84
N GLU A 105 11.71 -9.97 -0.54
CA GLU A 105 13.15 -10.21 -0.54
C GLU A 105 13.76 -10.05 -1.94
N ASP A 106 13.10 -10.53 -2.98
CA ASP A 106 13.55 -10.36 -4.38
C ASP A 106 13.67 -8.88 -4.77
N LEU A 107 12.67 -8.06 -4.42
CA LEU A 107 12.73 -6.61 -4.66
C LEU A 107 13.89 -5.94 -3.90
N LEU A 108 14.11 -6.33 -2.63
CA LEU A 108 15.22 -5.82 -1.83
C LEU A 108 16.59 -6.21 -2.41
N GLN A 109 16.74 -7.46 -2.85
CA GLN A 109 17.98 -7.96 -3.46
C GLN A 109 18.29 -7.22 -4.77
N LYS A 110 17.27 -6.97 -5.59
CA LYS A 110 17.38 -6.21 -6.84
C LYS A 110 17.54 -4.69 -6.61
N LYS A 111 17.36 -4.23 -5.37
CA LYS A 111 17.33 -2.81 -4.99
C LYS A 111 16.27 -2.01 -5.75
N GLU A 112 15.13 -2.66 -6.03
CA GLU A 112 14.02 -2.04 -6.74
C GLU A 112 13.09 -1.33 -5.74
N PHE A 113 13.14 -0.01 -5.76
CA PHE A 113 12.38 0.84 -4.85
C PHE A 113 11.72 1.99 -5.60
N CYS A 114 10.51 2.35 -5.18
CA CYS A 114 9.98 3.69 -5.44
C CYS A 114 10.06 4.53 -4.16
N GLU A 115 9.70 5.80 -4.19
CA GLU A 115 9.78 6.68 -3.01
C GLU A 115 8.88 6.21 -1.84
N GLU A 116 7.78 5.50 -2.15
CA GLU A 116 6.74 5.16 -1.18
C GLU A 116 6.92 3.79 -0.51
N GLN A 117 7.52 2.82 -1.18
CA GLN A 117 7.45 1.40 -0.81
C GLN A 117 8.57 0.81 0.10
N PRO A 118 9.78 1.39 0.26
CA PRO A 118 10.86 0.75 1.03
C PRO A 118 10.43 0.38 2.45
N TRP A 119 9.63 1.25 3.05
CA TRP A 119 9.16 1.10 4.43
C TRP A 119 8.10 0.01 4.57
N LYS A 120 7.29 -0.21 3.55
CA LYS A 120 6.26 -1.25 3.54
C LYS A 120 6.90 -2.63 3.53
N PHE A 121 7.92 -2.81 2.70
CA PHE A 121 8.70 -4.05 2.60
C PHE A 121 9.40 -4.39 3.91
N LEU A 122 10.10 -3.41 4.48
CA LEU A 122 10.74 -3.57 5.77
C LEU A 122 9.73 -3.85 6.90
N SER A 123 8.53 -3.26 6.83
CA SER A 123 7.46 -3.56 7.78
C SER A 123 7.03 -5.02 7.68
N ILE A 124 6.75 -5.51 6.47
CA ILE A 124 6.38 -6.92 6.21
C ILE A 124 7.43 -7.88 6.77
N LEU A 125 8.71 -7.67 6.44
CA LEU A 125 9.78 -8.57 6.88
C LEU A 125 10.05 -8.49 8.39
N THR A 126 9.90 -7.31 8.99
CA THR A 126 10.03 -7.17 10.44
C THR A 126 8.89 -7.89 11.16
N ASP A 127 7.65 -7.69 10.72
CA ASP A 127 6.47 -8.34 11.28
C ASP A 127 6.56 -9.87 11.15
N ASP A 128 7.00 -10.36 9.99
CA ASP A 128 7.28 -11.78 9.72
C ASP A 128 8.31 -12.38 10.68
N ALA A 129 9.44 -11.68 10.88
CA ALA A 129 10.50 -12.12 11.77
C ALA A 129 10.03 -12.13 13.23
N LEU A 130 9.25 -11.13 13.65
CA LEU A 130 8.61 -11.09 14.97
C LEU A 130 7.65 -12.26 15.19
N ASP A 131 6.83 -12.60 14.19
CA ASP A 131 5.90 -13.74 14.26
C ASP A 131 6.63 -15.08 14.40
N ARG A 132 7.84 -15.19 13.83
CA ARG A 132 8.75 -16.33 14.01
C ARG A 132 9.59 -16.29 15.29
N ASN A 133 9.47 -15.25 16.11
CA ASN A 133 10.33 -14.99 17.25
C ASN A 133 11.83 -14.87 16.89
N ASP A 134 12.14 -14.42 15.66
CA ASP A 134 13.48 -14.13 15.19
C ASP A 134 13.82 -12.65 15.42
N LEU A 135 14.18 -12.34 16.68
CA LEU A 135 14.42 -10.96 17.11
C LEU A 135 15.61 -10.31 16.40
N GLN A 136 16.63 -11.10 16.03
CA GLN A 136 17.81 -10.59 15.34
C GLN A 136 17.45 -10.09 13.94
N GLU A 137 16.67 -10.89 13.21
CA GLU A 137 16.22 -10.50 11.88
C GLU A 137 15.22 -9.34 11.92
N ALA A 138 14.30 -9.34 12.88
CA ALA A 138 13.37 -8.22 13.10
C ALA A 138 14.12 -6.91 13.39
N GLU A 139 15.17 -6.95 14.23
CA GLU A 139 15.99 -5.78 14.53
C GLU A 139 16.70 -5.26 13.28
N ARG A 140 17.29 -6.17 12.47
CA ARG A 140 17.97 -5.83 11.21
C ARG A 140 17.08 -5.02 10.27
N PHE A 141 15.85 -5.46 10.04
CA PHE A 141 14.93 -4.76 9.14
C PHE A 141 14.36 -3.47 9.75
N SER A 142 14.04 -3.49 11.05
CA SER A 142 13.47 -2.32 11.74
C SER A 142 14.44 -1.14 11.87
N ALA A 143 15.76 -1.40 11.95
CA ALA A 143 16.78 -0.35 12.03
C ALA A 143 16.78 0.60 10.83
N ALA A 144 16.47 0.11 9.62
CA ALA A 144 16.36 0.97 8.45
C ALA A 144 15.11 1.88 8.52
N MET A 145 14.03 1.40 9.14
CA MET A 145 12.77 2.13 9.24
C MET A 145 12.82 3.36 10.15
N VAL A 146 13.72 3.40 11.13
CA VAL A 146 13.82 4.55 12.07
C VAL A 146 14.50 5.78 11.46
N ILE A 147 15.13 5.64 10.29
CA ILE A 147 15.88 6.73 9.63
C ILE A 147 14.94 7.83 9.14
N GLN A 148 13.75 7.48 8.64
CA GLN A 148 12.81 8.47 8.14
C GLN A 148 11.93 9.07 9.25
N PRO A 149 11.62 10.36 9.20
CA PRO A 149 10.69 10.96 10.13
C PRO A 149 9.27 10.41 9.94
N ILE A 150 8.51 10.35 11.03
CA ILE A 150 7.07 10.06 11.02
C ILE A 150 6.34 11.41 10.97
N LYS A 151 5.56 11.63 9.91
CA LYS A 151 4.93 12.94 9.63
C LYS A 151 3.46 12.83 9.22
N THR A 152 3.03 11.70 8.66
CA THR A 152 1.71 11.56 8.03
C THR A 152 1.00 10.30 8.50
N ALA A 153 -0.31 10.22 8.27
CA ALA A 153 -1.07 9.00 8.58
C ALA A 153 -0.61 7.78 7.76
N ALA A 154 0.02 7.98 6.59
CA ALA A 154 0.60 6.89 5.82
C ALA A 154 1.75 6.20 6.57
N ASP A 155 2.41 6.89 7.51
CA ASP A 155 3.47 6.32 8.35
C ASP A 155 2.95 5.36 9.43
N LEU A 156 1.64 5.32 9.70
CA LEU A 156 1.08 4.57 10.83
C LEU A 156 1.31 3.06 10.73
N ARG A 157 1.39 2.50 9.51
CA ARG A 157 1.77 1.08 9.32
C ARG A 157 3.17 0.82 9.88
N ARG A 158 4.14 1.63 9.46
CA ARG A 158 5.54 1.56 9.95
C ARG A 158 5.62 1.79 11.47
N VAL A 159 4.83 2.73 11.99
CA VAL A 159 4.74 2.95 13.46
C VAL A 159 4.27 1.68 14.17
N GLY A 160 3.23 1.01 13.65
CA GLY A 160 2.72 -0.23 14.23
C GLY A 160 3.81 -1.31 14.34
N THR A 161 4.54 -1.56 13.26
CA THR A 161 5.63 -2.53 13.25
C THR A 161 6.76 -2.14 14.21
N LEU A 162 7.16 -0.86 14.27
CA LEU A 162 8.16 -0.38 15.21
C LEU A 162 7.71 -0.52 16.67
N LEU A 163 6.42 -0.34 16.97
CA LEU A 163 5.86 -0.58 18.31
C LEU A 163 5.90 -2.06 18.68
N ARG A 164 5.59 -2.97 17.74
CA ARG A 164 5.74 -4.43 17.96
C ARG A 164 7.19 -4.80 18.26
N MET A 165 8.14 -4.24 17.51
CA MET A 165 9.57 -4.44 17.75
C MET A 165 9.97 -3.96 19.15
N LYS A 166 9.59 -2.74 19.54
CA LYS A 166 9.88 -2.17 20.87
C LYS A 166 9.24 -2.96 22.01
N GLY A 167 8.05 -3.49 21.80
CA GLY A 167 7.40 -4.39 22.76
C GLY A 167 8.17 -5.70 22.93
N SER A 168 8.66 -6.27 21.83
CA SER A 168 9.38 -7.55 21.82
C SER A 168 10.80 -7.43 22.38
N SER A 169 11.47 -6.29 22.21
CA SER A 169 12.81 -6.04 22.77
C SER A 169 12.80 -5.53 24.22
N GLY A 170 11.64 -5.24 24.79
CA GLY A 170 11.51 -4.68 26.15
C GLY A 170 11.83 -3.17 26.24
N ASP A 171 11.93 -2.46 25.11
CA ASP A 171 12.16 -1.01 25.09
C ASP A 171 10.83 -0.22 25.10
N TRP A 172 10.04 -0.45 26.14
CA TRP A 172 8.73 0.16 26.34
C TRP A 172 8.78 1.69 26.49
N LYS A 173 9.90 2.25 26.98
CA LYS A 173 10.04 3.70 27.16
C LYS A 173 10.05 4.42 25.81
N ASP A 174 10.84 3.93 24.86
CA ASP A 174 10.88 4.51 23.52
C ASP A 174 9.63 4.14 22.71
N GLY A 175 9.07 2.95 22.92
CA GLY A 175 7.76 2.58 22.38
C GLY A 175 6.66 3.58 22.80
N LEU A 176 6.60 3.97 24.07
CA LEU A 176 5.63 4.94 24.56
C LEU A 176 5.84 6.34 23.97
N LYS A 177 7.10 6.78 23.79
CA LYS A 177 7.41 8.06 23.13
C LYS A 177 6.93 8.04 21.67
N LEU A 178 7.21 6.95 20.96
CA LEU A 178 6.80 6.75 19.57
C LEU A 178 5.28 6.80 19.44
N LEU A 179 4.56 6.06 20.28
CA LEU A 179 3.10 6.06 20.31
C LEU A 179 2.54 7.47 20.55
N LYS A 180 3.02 8.17 21.57
CA LYS A 180 2.57 9.55 21.87
C LYS A 180 2.77 10.50 20.68
N LYS A 181 3.89 10.36 19.97
CA LYS A 181 4.19 11.16 18.77
C LYS A 181 3.26 10.84 17.60
N SER A 182 2.80 9.59 17.47
CA SER A 182 1.96 9.15 16.35
C SER A 182 0.46 9.33 16.59
N LEU A 183 -0.01 9.41 17.83
CA LEU A 183 -1.44 9.57 18.16
C LEU A 183 -2.15 10.74 17.42
N PRO A 184 -1.55 11.92 17.21
CA PRO A 184 -2.20 12.98 16.44
C PRO A 184 -2.49 12.59 14.98
N LEU A 185 -1.79 11.60 14.44
CA LEU A 185 -1.95 11.12 13.06
C LEU A 185 -3.11 10.12 12.91
N SER A 186 -3.58 9.53 14.02
CA SER A 186 -4.67 8.54 14.03
C SER A 186 -6.07 9.14 14.21
N GLY A 187 -6.18 10.46 14.43
CA GLY A 187 -7.47 11.16 14.50
C GLY A 187 -8.11 11.36 13.11
N PRO A 188 -9.39 11.77 13.04
CA PRO A 188 -10.02 12.11 11.78
C PRO A 188 -9.19 13.20 11.09
N GLN A 189 -8.61 12.86 9.94
CA GLN A 189 -7.90 13.83 9.12
C GLN A 189 -8.93 14.88 8.70
N ARG A 190 -8.87 16.07 9.31
CA ARG A 190 -9.53 17.24 8.72
C ARG A 190 -8.95 17.34 7.31
N ALA A 191 -9.81 17.24 6.30
CA ALA A 191 -9.44 17.46 4.92
C ALA A 191 -8.87 18.88 4.82
N ALA A 192 -7.58 19.03 5.06
CA ALA A 192 -6.84 20.20 4.66
C ALA A 192 -6.74 20.07 3.15
N HIS A 193 -7.77 20.54 2.43
CA HIS A 193 -7.62 21.01 1.07
C HIS A 193 -6.64 22.20 1.10
N ARG A 194 -5.35 21.92 1.28
CA ARG A 194 -4.31 22.75 0.70
C ARG A 194 -4.12 22.18 -0.69
N GLY A 195 -4.74 22.85 -1.66
CA GLY A 195 -4.50 22.61 -3.09
C GLY A 195 -3.04 22.87 -3.44
N GLN A 196 -2.18 21.93 -3.08
CA GLN A 196 -0.82 21.81 -3.56
C GLN A 196 -0.62 20.35 -3.91
N SER A 197 -1.18 19.96 -5.05
CA SER A 197 -0.57 18.88 -5.82
C SER A 197 0.91 19.25 -5.99
N PRO A 198 1.87 18.36 -5.65
CA PRO A 198 3.23 18.58 -6.12
C PRO A 198 3.15 18.70 -7.65
N PRO A 199 3.85 19.67 -8.28
CA PRO A 199 3.79 19.82 -9.71
C PRO A 199 4.32 18.53 -10.34
N CYS A 200 3.43 17.74 -10.93
CA CYS A 200 3.77 16.64 -11.83
C CYS A 200 4.23 17.21 -13.18
N SER A 201 5.12 18.20 -13.15
CA SER A 201 5.58 18.94 -14.32
C SER A 201 7.06 19.27 -14.23
N ARG A 202 7.88 18.23 -14.39
CA ARG A 202 9.15 18.26 -15.15
C ARG A 202 9.65 16.83 -15.31
N LEU A 203 10.10 16.50 -16.53
CA LEU A 203 10.40 15.16 -17.11
C LEU A 203 9.14 14.57 -17.77
N HIS A 204 8.86 14.67 -19.08
CA HIS A 204 9.68 14.95 -20.25
C HIS A 204 8.86 15.71 -21.31
N ARG A 205 9.45 16.76 -21.89
CA ARG A 205 9.14 17.15 -23.27
C ARG A 205 9.68 16.03 -24.17
N LEU A 206 8.81 15.26 -24.80
CA LEU A 206 9.16 14.52 -26.01
C LEU A 206 8.61 15.30 -27.22
N PRO A 207 9.41 15.52 -28.28
CA PRO A 207 8.97 16.23 -29.46
C PRO A 207 7.97 15.38 -30.23
N ARG A 208 6.82 15.97 -30.57
CA ARG A 208 5.89 15.42 -31.55
C ARG A 208 6.62 15.26 -32.88
N LYS A 209 6.88 14.03 -33.32
CA LYS A 209 7.25 13.79 -34.73
C LYS A 209 6.04 14.17 -35.60
N ARG A 210 6.25 15.04 -36.58
CA ARG A 210 5.27 15.32 -37.65
C ARG A 210 5.21 14.12 -38.59
N PRO A 211 4.04 13.80 -39.17
CA PRO A 211 3.93 12.79 -40.20
C PRO A 211 4.60 13.28 -41.49
N LEU A 212 5.27 12.36 -42.19
CA LEU A 212 5.48 12.40 -43.63
C LEU A 212 4.41 11.53 -44.27
#